data_AF-A0A961JLU9-F1
#
_entry.id   AF-A0A961JLU9-F1
#
_cell.length_a   1.000
_cell.length_b   1.000
_cell.length_c   1.000
_cell.angle_alpha   90.00
_cell.angle_beta   90.00
_cell.angle_gamma   90.00
#
_symmetry.space_group_name_H-M   'P 1'
#
loop_
_entity.id
_entity.type
_entity.pdbx_description
1 polymer ?
#
loop_
_entity_poly.entity_id
_entity_poly.type
_entity_poly.pdbx_seq_one_letter_code
_entity_poly.pdbx_strand_id
1 'polypeptide(L)'
;GWANVPPGARTSLYENPNYKDVPFAKMTLDSINSADPLKPSVDPVPYVGVQFVAIPEFAGIATEVGQEFSAALAGQQTADEALEKAQALTKDAMEAAGY
;
A
#
# COMPACT_ATOMS: atom_id res chain seq x y z
N GLY A 1 16.69 -3.42 -23.33
CA GLY A 1 18.02 -3.31 -22.70
C GLY A 1 17.90 -3.59 -21.21
N TRP A 2 18.99 -3.44 -20.44
CA TRP A 2 19.01 -3.71 -18.99
C TRP A 2 17.95 -2.94 -18.18
N ALA A 3 17.55 -1.74 -18.62
CA ALA A 3 16.49 -0.96 -18.00
C ALA A 3 15.08 -1.61 -18.06
N ASN A 4 14.86 -2.62 -18.92
CA ASN A 4 13.54 -3.24 -19.11
C ASN A 4 13.38 -4.58 -18.38
N VAL A 5 14.41 -5.05 -17.67
CA VAL A 5 14.31 -6.31 -16.92
C VAL A 5 13.47 -6.10 -15.65
N PRO A 6 12.71 -7.11 -15.18
CA PRO A 6 11.91 -6.98 -13.97
C PRO A 6 12.79 -6.66 -12.73
N PRO A 7 12.56 -5.53 -12.03
CA PRO A 7 13.31 -5.13 -10.85
C PRO A 7 12.81 -5.83 -9.57
N GLY A 8 13.51 -5.61 -8.46
CA GLY A 8 12.99 -5.79 -7.09
C GLY A 8 13.02 -7.21 -6.52
N ALA A 9 13.22 -8.24 -7.33
CA ALA A 9 13.10 -9.63 -6.87
C ALA A 9 14.43 -10.37 -6.60
N ARG A 10 15.59 -9.85 -7.05
CA ARG A 10 16.87 -10.57 -7.01
C ARG A 10 18.03 -9.67 -6.61
N THR A 11 18.77 -10.06 -5.58
CA THR A 11 20.03 -9.38 -5.19
C THR A 11 21.04 -9.36 -6.34
N SER A 12 21.20 -10.48 -7.05
CA SER A 12 22.15 -10.62 -8.16
C SER A 12 21.88 -9.65 -9.32
N LEU A 13 20.64 -9.16 -9.47
CA LEU A 13 20.32 -8.12 -10.44
C LEU A 13 20.98 -6.79 -10.05
N TYR A 14 20.84 -6.38 -8.79
CA TYR A 14 21.42 -5.14 -8.28
C TYR A 14 22.94 -5.20 -8.07
N GLU A 15 23.52 -6.40 -8.05
CA GLU A 15 24.97 -6.60 -8.06
C GLU A 15 25.59 -6.50 -9.46
N ASN A 16 24.80 -6.72 -10.52
CA ASN A 16 25.24 -6.75 -11.90
C ASN A 16 25.74 -5.36 -12.37
N PRO A 17 26.97 -5.25 -12.89
CA PRO A 17 27.53 -3.97 -13.35
C PRO A 17 26.65 -3.24 -14.36
N ASN A 18 26.09 -3.96 -15.35
CA ASN A 18 25.26 -3.35 -16.39
C ASN A 18 23.94 -2.79 -15.85
N TYR A 19 23.44 -3.35 -14.74
CA TYR A 19 22.19 -2.90 -14.13
C TYR A 19 22.44 -1.79 -13.10
N LYS A 20 23.61 -1.78 -12.44
CA LYS A 20 24.03 -0.68 -11.56
C LYS A 20 24.11 0.67 -12.28
N ASP A 21 24.48 0.65 -13.56
CA ASP A 21 24.54 1.85 -14.40
C ASP A 21 23.16 2.35 -14.84
N VAL A 22 22.08 1.62 -14.54
CA VAL A 22 20.71 2.08 -14.79
C VAL A 22 20.33 3.14 -13.76
N PRO A 23 19.96 4.38 -14.17
CA PRO A 23 19.85 5.53 -13.24
C PRO A 23 18.92 5.33 -12.05
N PHE A 24 17.84 4.55 -12.20
CA PHE A 24 16.86 4.32 -11.15
C PHE A 24 17.19 3.12 -10.24
N ALA A 25 18.15 2.26 -10.60
CA ALA A 25 18.35 0.97 -9.93
C ALA A 25 18.67 1.11 -8.43
N LYS A 26 19.58 2.03 -8.08
CA LYS A 26 19.96 2.27 -6.68
C LYS A 26 18.76 2.77 -5.87
N MET A 27 18.06 3.78 -6.37
CA MET A 27 16.89 4.36 -5.69
C MET A 27 15.81 3.30 -5.48
N THR A 28 15.52 2.47 -6.49
CA THR A 28 14.55 1.38 -6.34
C THR A 28 14.94 0.40 -5.23
N LEU A 29 16.20 -0.05 -5.19
CA LEU A 29 16.65 -0.98 -4.14
C LEU A 29 16.61 -0.34 -2.75
N ASP A 30 17.10 0.90 -2.63
CA ASP A 30 17.08 1.63 -1.37
C ASP A 30 15.64 1.80 -0.86
N SER A 31 14.69 2.17 -1.74
CA SER A 31 13.28 2.29 -1.39
C SER A 31 12.68 0.97 -0.91
N ILE A 32 12.96 -0.14 -1.60
CA ILE A 32 12.51 -1.49 -1.18
C ILE A 32 13.04 -1.84 0.21
N ASN A 33 14.33 -1.58 0.47
CA ASN A 33 14.94 -1.88 1.76
C ASN A 33 14.49 -0.95 2.88
N SER A 34 14.07 0.27 2.56
CA SER A 34 13.58 1.25 3.53
C SER A 34 12.12 1.06 3.93
N ALA A 35 11.34 0.29 3.14
CA ALA A 35 9.96 0.01 3.46
C ALA A 35 9.86 -0.89 4.69
N ASP A 36 9.16 -0.44 5.73
CA ASP A 36 8.96 -1.18 6.98
C ASP A 36 7.49 -1.59 7.14
N PRO A 37 7.07 -2.76 6.62
CA PRO A 37 5.71 -3.25 6.81
C PRO A 37 5.43 -3.68 8.26
N LEU A 38 6.45 -3.88 9.11
CA LEU A 38 6.27 -4.28 10.51
C LEU A 38 6.03 -3.07 11.42
N LYS A 39 6.46 -1.88 11.00
CA LYS A 39 6.19 -0.59 11.66
C LYS A 39 5.73 0.44 10.62
N PRO A 40 4.53 0.25 10.04
CA PRO A 40 4.11 1.03 8.87
C PRO A 40 3.65 2.46 9.20
N SER A 41 3.38 2.75 10.48
CA SER A 41 2.85 4.03 10.96
C SER A 41 3.72 4.62 12.08
N VAL A 42 3.58 5.93 12.31
CA VAL A 42 4.23 6.63 13.43
C VAL A 42 3.79 6.06 14.77
N ASP A 43 2.48 5.91 14.95
CA ASP A 43 1.90 5.29 16.13
C ASP A 43 1.87 3.76 16.00
N PRO A 44 2.00 3.01 17.11
CA PRO A 44 1.87 1.55 17.09
C PRO A 44 0.49 1.12 16.58
N VAL A 45 0.48 0.13 15.68
CA VAL A 45 -0.74 -0.47 15.12
C VAL A 45 -0.70 -2.00 15.24
N PRO A 46 -1.87 -2.68 15.31
CA PRO A 46 -1.93 -4.13 15.47
C PRO A 46 -1.79 -4.92 14.16
N TYR A 47 -1.46 -4.27 13.04
CA TYR A 47 -1.39 -4.90 11.71
C TYR A 47 0.00 -4.77 11.07
N VAL A 48 0.23 -5.58 10.03
CA VAL A 48 1.41 -5.53 9.15
C VAL A 48 0.98 -4.99 7.78
N GLY A 49 1.88 -4.26 7.11
CA GLY A 49 1.71 -3.77 5.73
C GLY A 49 1.75 -2.25 5.65
N VAL A 50 2.39 -1.72 4.60
CA VAL A 50 2.59 -0.27 4.41
C VAL A 50 1.38 0.35 3.69
N GLN A 51 1.01 -0.22 2.55
CA GLN A 51 -0.08 0.25 1.68
C GLN A 51 -1.35 -0.61 1.77
N PHE A 52 -1.32 -1.64 2.62
CA PHE A 52 -2.45 -2.52 2.89
C PHE A 52 -2.39 -2.97 4.35
N VAL A 53 -3.53 -3.41 4.88
CA VAL A 53 -3.61 -4.07 6.19
C VAL A 53 -3.61 -5.57 5.95
N ALA A 54 -2.64 -6.31 6.51
CA ALA A 54 -2.47 -7.75 6.27
C ALA A 54 -3.50 -8.62 7.02
N ILE A 55 -4.78 -8.43 6.71
CA ILE A 55 -5.91 -9.24 7.19
C ILE A 55 -6.75 -9.75 6.00
N PRO A 56 -7.42 -10.91 6.10
CA PRO A 56 -8.24 -11.46 5.02
C PRO A 56 -9.33 -10.50 4.51
N GLU A 57 -9.90 -9.69 5.41
CA GLU A 57 -11.03 -8.80 5.15
C GLU A 57 -10.64 -7.56 4.32
N PHE A 58 -9.34 -7.22 4.27
CA PHE A 58 -8.87 -5.97 3.70
C PHE A 58 -9.25 -5.80 2.22
N ALA A 59 -9.30 -6.89 1.45
CA ALA A 59 -9.69 -6.79 0.03
C ALA A 59 -11.11 -6.24 -0.16
N GLY A 60 -12.05 -6.63 0.71
CA GLY A 60 -13.42 -6.11 0.71
C GLY A 60 -13.44 -4.66 1.21
N ILE A 61 -12.89 -4.43 2.40
CA ILE A 61 -12.84 -3.11 3.05
C ILE A 61 -12.22 -2.06 2.11
N ALA A 62 -11.04 -2.35 1.55
CA ALA A 62 -10.33 -1.42 0.67
C ALA A 62 -11.07 -1.16 -0.65
N THR A 63 -11.86 -2.11 -1.13
CA THR A 63 -12.70 -1.91 -2.32
C THR A 63 -13.79 -0.88 -2.02
N GLU A 64 -14.52 -1.04 -0.91
CA GLU A 64 -15.62 -0.14 -0.55
C GLU A 64 -15.10 1.25 -0.16
N VAL A 65 -14.08 1.32 0.70
CA VAL A 65 -13.42 2.60 1.06
C VAL A 65 -12.84 3.29 -0.18
N GLY A 66 -12.23 2.53 -1.09
CA GLY A 66 -11.70 3.06 -2.34
C GLY A 66 -12.77 3.65 -3.26
N GLN A 67 -13.99 3.09 -3.27
CA GLN A 67 -15.12 3.65 -4.00
C GLN A 67 -15.57 4.99 -3.41
N GLU A 68 -15.65 5.10 -2.09
CA GLU A 68 -16.02 6.36 -1.42
C GLU A 68 -14.99 7.46 -1.68
N PHE A 69 -13.69 7.12 -1.62
CA PHE A 69 -12.61 8.07 -1.92
C PHE A 69 -12.60 8.48 -3.40
N SER A 70 -12.90 7.56 -4.32
CA SER A 70 -13.05 7.86 -5.74
C SER A 70 -14.20 8.84 -5.99
N ALA A 71 -15.34 8.66 -5.32
CA ALA A 71 -16.49 9.57 -5.41
C ALA A 71 -16.18 10.97 -4.85
N ALA A 72 -15.44 11.07 -3.74
CA ALA A 72 -14.97 12.35 -3.22
C ALA A 72 -14.02 13.05 -4.20
N LEU A 73 -13.07 12.32 -4.78
CA LEU A 73 -12.16 12.85 -5.80
C LEU A 73 -12.90 13.37 -7.04
N ALA A 74 -13.99 12.70 -7.42
CA ALA A 74 -14.87 13.10 -8.52
C ALA A 74 -15.80 14.28 -8.18
N GLY A 75 -15.77 14.80 -6.94
CA GLY A 75 -16.62 15.90 -6.47
C GLY A 75 -18.09 15.50 -6.25
N GLN A 76 -18.39 14.21 -6.12
CA GLN A 76 -19.74 13.69 -5.90
C GLN A 76 -20.16 13.77 -4.43
N GLN A 77 -19.19 13.88 -3.53
CA GLN A 77 -19.35 14.09 -2.10
C GLN A 77 -18.14 14.83 -1.55
N THR A 78 -18.25 15.36 -0.35
CA THR A 78 -17.13 15.98 0.37
C THR A 78 -16.15 14.93 0.90
N ALA A 79 -14.93 15.36 1.25
CA ALA A 79 -13.95 14.48 1.89
C ALA A 79 -14.46 13.96 3.25
N ASP A 80 -15.15 14.81 4.02
CA ASP A 80 -15.68 14.43 5.33
C ASP A 80 -16.78 13.36 5.19
N GLU A 81 -17.71 13.52 4.25
CA GLU A 81 -18.74 12.51 3.98
C GLU A 81 -18.13 11.16 3.56
N ALA A 82 -17.08 11.18 2.73
CA ALA A 82 -16.40 9.94 2.33
C ALA A 82 -15.68 9.26 3.50
N LEU A 83 -15.06 10.05 4.40
CA LEU A 83 -14.43 9.52 5.61
C LEU A 83 -15.46 8.93 6.58
N GLU A 84 -16.60 9.57 6.77
CA GLU A 84 -17.69 9.06 7.61
C GLU A 84 -18.23 7.73 7.09
N LYS A 85 -18.47 7.62 5.78
CA LYS A 85 -18.91 6.36 5.15
C LYS A 85 -17.84 5.28 5.23
N ALA A 86 -16.58 5.60 4.93
CA ALA A 86 -15.47 4.66 5.05
C ALA A 86 -15.33 4.12 6.49
N GLN A 87 -15.52 4.97 7.49
CA GLN A 87 -15.52 4.58 8.89
C GLN A 87 -16.66 3.62 9.22
N ALA A 88 -17.89 3.91 8.76
CA ALA A 88 -19.05 3.05 8.99
C ALA A 88 -18.88 1.67 8.33
N LEU A 89 -18.51 1.63 7.05
CA LEU A 89 -18.27 0.40 6.29
C LEU A 89 -17.19 -0.47 6.94
N THR A 90 -16.06 0.14 7.29
CA THR A 90 -14.94 -0.58 7.91
C THR A 90 -15.34 -1.13 9.28
N LYS A 91 -16.07 -0.34 10.09
CA LYS A 91 -16.53 -0.78 11.41
C LYS A 91 -17.45 -2.00 11.29
N ASP A 92 -18.46 -1.94 10.42
CA ASP A 92 -19.40 -3.04 10.22
C ASP A 92 -18.68 -4.32 9.75
N ALA A 93 -17.72 -4.19 8.83
CA ALA A 93 -16.92 -5.32 8.35
C ALA A 93 -16.05 -5.95 9.45
N MET A 94 -15.41 -5.13 10.28
CA MET A 94 -14.55 -5.60 11.37
C MET A 94 -15.36 -6.26 12.49
N GLU A 95 -16.52 -5.69 12.85
CA GLU A 95 -17.44 -6.30 13.81
C GLU A 95 -17.96 -7.66 13.31
N ALA A 96 -18.34 -7.75 12.03
CA ALA A 96 -18.77 -9.01 11.42
C ALA A 96 -17.66 -10.09 11.38
N ALA A 97 -16.40 -9.66 11.29
CA ALA A 97 -15.22 -10.54 11.33
C ALA A 97 -14.78 -10.92 12.76
N GLY A 98 -15.37 -10.32 13.80
CA GLY A 98 -15.14 -10.67 15.19
C GLY A 98 -13.97 -9.96 15.87
N TYR A 99 -13.60 -8.77 15.39
CA TYR A 99 -12.62 -7.89 16.05
C TYR A 99 -13.25 -7.02 17.14
#